data_AF-A0A916I5T8-F1
#
_entry.id   AF-A0A916I5T8-F1
#
_cell.length_a   1.000
_cell.length_b   1.000
_cell.length_c   1.000
_cell.angle_alpha   90.00
_cell.angle_beta   90.00
_cell.angle_gamma   90.00
#
_symmetry.space_group_name_H-M   'P 1'
#
loop_
_entity.id
_entity.type
_entity.pdbx_description
1 polymer ?
#
loop_
_entity_poly.entity_id
_entity_poly.type
_entity_poly.pdbx_seq_one_letter_code
_entity_poly.pdbx_strand_id
1 'polypeptide(L)'
;MKTPVWFVQDGDSLYFWTQSDSGKAKRIRNNDTVNIAPSTGTGEPLDEWIPARAQADDSVEAVQHVKRLMSKKIWDYVPHLRFPQYAS
;
A
#
# COMPACT_ATOMS: atom_id res chain seq x y z
N MET A 1 6.68 12.49 8.35
CA MET A 1 7.22 12.59 6.96
C MET A 1 6.17 12.12 5.97
N LYS A 2 6.05 12.77 4.82
CA LYS A 2 5.18 12.29 3.73
C LYS A 2 5.86 11.11 3.04
N THR A 3 5.09 10.13 2.60
CA THR A 3 5.64 8.96 1.93
C THR A 3 4.66 8.50 0.86
N PRO A 4 4.75 9.07 -0.36
CA PRO A 4 3.86 8.65 -1.44
C PRO A 4 4.05 7.16 -1.71
N VAL A 5 2.93 6.46 -1.88
CA VAL A 5 2.87 5.04 -2.18
C VAL A 5 1.76 4.78 -3.18
N TRP A 6 2.00 3.80 -4.05
CA TRP A 6 0.93 3.19 -4.80
C TRP A 6 0.11 2.28 -3.89
N PHE A 7 -1.21 2.34 -4.03
CA PHE A 7 -2.15 1.58 -3.21
C PHE A 7 -3.23 0.95 -4.08
N VAL A 8 -3.94 -0.04 -3.54
CA VAL A 8 -5.22 -0.55 -4.01
C VAL A 8 -6.27 -0.31 -2.94
N GLN A 9 -7.53 -0.17 -3.34
CA GLN A 9 -8.65 -0.06 -2.41
C GLN A 9 -9.46 -1.35 -2.48
N ASP A 10 -9.85 -1.86 -1.31
CA ASP A 10 -10.86 -2.90 -1.17
C ASP A 10 -11.80 -2.52 -0.02
N GLY A 11 -13.07 -2.30 -0.33
CA GLY A 11 -14.03 -1.65 0.56
C GLY A 11 -13.53 -0.29 1.05
N ASP A 12 -13.53 -0.12 2.38
CA ASP A 12 -13.09 1.11 3.06
C ASP A 12 -11.58 1.10 3.41
N SER A 13 -10.86 0.05 3.01
CA SER A 13 -9.44 -0.13 3.34
C SER A 13 -8.54 0.16 2.14
N LEU A 14 -7.41 0.81 2.41
CA LEU A 14 -6.34 1.00 1.45
C LEU A 14 -5.18 0.05 1.77
N TYR A 15 -4.69 -0.65 0.75
CA TYR A 15 -3.58 -1.58 0.87
C TYR A 15 -2.41 -1.17 -0.01
N PHE A 16 -1.21 -1.33 0.52
CA PHE A 16 0.03 -1.23 -0.24
C PHE A 16 1.00 -2.29 0.28
N TRP A 17 1.96 -2.68 -0.56
CA TRP A 17 3.01 -3.60 -0.16
C TRP A 17 4.35 -2.86 -0.07
N THR A 18 5.14 -3.18 0.95
CA THR A 18 6.48 -2.63 1.18
C THR A 18 7.32 -3.67 1.89
N GLN A 19 8.65 -3.54 1.79
CA GLN A 19 9.58 -4.35 2.57
C GLN A 19 9.34 -4.16 4.08
N SER A 20 9.39 -5.25 4.84
CA SER A 20 9.06 -5.27 6.26
C SER A 20 10.01 -4.43 7.12
N ASP A 21 11.25 -4.24 6.66
CA ASP A 21 12.30 -3.47 7.32
C ASP A 21 12.30 -1.97 6.94
N SER A 22 11.41 -1.57 6.02
CA SER A 22 11.31 -0.18 5.57
C SER A 22 10.93 0.78 6.70
N GLY A 23 11.39 2.02 6.61
CA GLY A 23 11.12 3.03 7.63
C GLY A 23 9.63 3.30 7.88
N LYS A 24 8.77 3.18 6.86
CA LYS A 24 7.32 3.34 7.02
C LYS A 24 6.69 2.15 7.76
N ALA A 25 7.12 0.92 7.47
CA ALA A 25 6.65 -0.27 8.17
C ALA A 25 7.05 -0.23 9.65
N LYS A 26 8.30 0.15 9.94
CA LYS A 26 8.78 0.36 11.32
C LYS A 26 7.97 1.43 12.05
N ARG A 27 7.66 2.56 11.40
CA ARG A 27 6.82 3.62 12.00
C ARG A 27 5.39 3.16 12.27
N ILE A 28 4.75 2.46 11.33
CA ILE A 28 3.38 1.93 11.50
C ILE A 28 3.32 0.95 12.67
N ARG A 29 4.29 0.03 12.78
CA ARG A 29 4.37 -0.90 13.92
C ARG A 29 4.55 -0.19 15.27
N ASN A 30 5.25 0.96 15.28
CA ASN A 30 5.48 1.74 16.49
C ASN A 30 4.31 2.70 16.83
N ASN A 31 3.64 3.24 15.82
CA ASN A 31 2.48 4.11 15.94
C ASN A 31 1.60 3.96 14.69
N ASP A 32 0.40 3.44 14.90
CA ASP A 32 -0.57 3.12 13.87
C ASP A 32 -1.45 4.32 13.45
N THR A 33 -1.32 5.46 14.12
CA THR A 33 -2.08 6.67 13.78
C THR A 33 -1.42 7.37 12.60
N VAL A 34 -2.16 7.52 11.50
CA VAL A 34 -1.67 8.14 10.26
C VAL A 34 -2.66 9.18 9.75
N ASN A 35 -2.19 10.06 8.88
CA ASN A 35 -3.04 10.88 8.02
C ASN A 35 -2.76 10.49 6.57
N ILE A 36 -3.81 10.38 5.77
CA ILE A 36 -3.72 10.03 4.35
C ILE A 36 -4.36 11.14 3.49
N ALA A 37 -3.83 11.32 2.29
CA ALA A 37 -4.41 12.16 1.25
C ALA A 37 -4.01 11.57 -0.11
N PRO A 38 -4.86 11.63 -1.13
CA PRO A 38 -4.43 11.43 -2.52
C PRO A 38 -3.26 12.38 -2.84
N SER A 39 -2.29 11.91 -3.63
CA SER A 39 -1.12 12.72 -3.97
C SER A 39 -0.65 12.46 -5.39
N THR A 40 0.16 13.38 -5.93
CA THR A 40 0.99 13.13 -7.11
C THR A 40 2.04 12.04 -6.80
N GLY A 41 2.70 11.51 -7.85
CA GLY A 41 3.79 10.54 -7.69
C GLY A 41 5.00 11.08 -6.92
N THR A 42 5.19 12.40 -6.87
CA THR A 42 6.24 13.08 -6.11
C THR A 42 5.81 13.40 -4.66
N GLY A 43 4.54 13.18 -4.30
CA GLY A 43 4.04 13.33 -2.93
C GLY A 43 3.43 14.70 -2.62
N GLU A 44 3.06 15.48 -3.62
CA GLU A 44 2.25 16.68 -3.45
C GLU A 44 0.78 16.28 -3.19
N PRO A 45 0.16 16.68 -2.07
CA PRO A 45 -1.24 16.35 -1.77
C PRO A 45 -2.18 16.99 -2.79
N LEU A 46 -3.17 16.22 -3.22
CA LEU A 46 -4.22 16.66 -4.15
C LEU A 46 -5.52 17.03 -3.44
N ASP A 47 -5.65 16.67 -2.17
CA ASP A 47 -6.85 16.88 -1.37
C ASP A 47 -6.50 17.02 0.12
N GLU A 48 -7.53 17.22 0.95
CA GLU A 48 -7.44 17.29 2.39
C GLU A 48 -6.90 16.00 3.02
N TRP A 49 -6.26 16.16 4.18
CA TRP A 49 -5.72 15.05 4.96
C TRP A 49 -6.81 14.45 5.84
N ILE A 50 -6.95 13.14 5.76
CA ILE A 50 -7.94 12.36 6.50
C ILE A 50 -7.21 11.53 7.57
N PRO A 51 -7.59 11.63 8.86
CA PRO A 51 -7.10 10.75 9.90
C PRO A 51 -7.49 9.29 9.64
N ALA A 52 -6.55 8.37 9.83
CA ALA A 52 -6.76 6.95 9.61
C ALA A 52 -5.88 6.10 10.55
N ARG A 53 -6.11 4.78 10.51
CA ARG A 53 -5.30 3.77 11.21
C ARG A 53 -4.61 2.88 10.19
N ALA A 54 -3.33 2.60 10.42
CA ALA A 54 -2.54 1.73 9.58
C ALA A 54 -2.11 0.49 10.35
N GLN A 55 -2.22 -0.68 9.73
CA GLN A 55 -1.74 -1.93 10.29
C GLN A 55 -0.63 -2.49 9.39
N ALA A 56 0.48 -2.90 10.01
CA ALA A 56 1.49 -3.71 9.33
C ALA A 56 1.14 -5.17 9.54
N ASP A 57 0.84 -5.88 8.45
CA ASP A 57 0.48 -7.30 8.45
C ASP A 57 1.32 -8.02 7.40
N ASP A 58 2.19 -8.91 7.86
CA ASP A 58 3.06 -9.77 7.04
C ASP A 58 2.62 -11.23 7.07
N SER A 59 1.39 -11.51 7.52
CA SER A 59 0.78 -12.83 7.40
C SER A 59 0.69 -13.26 5.94
N VAL A 60 0.77 -14.57 5.72
CA VAL A 60 0.68 -15.15 4.38
C VAL A 60 -0.66 -14.79 3.74
N GLU A 61 -1.73 -14.74 4.54
CA GLU A 61 -3.09 -14.39 4.15
C GLU A 61 -3.16 -12.95 3.65
N ALA A 62 -2.61 -11.99 4.41
CA ALA A 62 -2.58 -10.59 4.01
C ALA A 62 -1.76 -10.38 2.73
N VAL A 63 -0.59 -11.03 2.63
CA VAL A 63 0.27 -10.96 1.45
C VAL A 63 -0.45 -11.53 0.22
N GLN A 64 -1.13 -12.68 0.34
CA GLN A 64 -1.89 -13.27 -0.75
C GLN A 64 -3.08 -12.41 -1.18
N HIS A 65 -3.79 -11.81 -0.22
CA HIS A 65 -4.90 -10.91 -0.48
C HIS A 65 -4.44 -9.67 -1.27
N VAL A 66 -3.40 -8.97 -0.79
CA VAL A 66 -2.86 -7.78 -1.47
C VAL A 66 -2.28 -8.12 -2.83
N LYS A 67 -1.58 -9.25 -2.99
CA LYS A 67 -1.09 -9.72 -4.30
C LYS A 67 -2.22 -9.85 -5.32
N ARG A 68 -3.38 -10.39 -4.92
CA ARG A 68 -4.57 -10.55 -5.78
C ARG A 68 -5.18 -9.21 -6.19
N LEU A 69 -5.29 -8.27 -5.26
CA LEU A 69 -5.81 -6.93 -5.54
C LEU A 69 -4.88 -6.15 -6.48
N MET A 70 -3.57 -6.20 -6.19
CA MET A 70 -2.54 -5.54 -7.00
C MET A 70 -2.44 -6.15 -8.40
N SER A 71 -2.62 -7.47 -8.56
CA SER A 71 -2.62 -8.09 -9.88
C SER A 71 -3.80 -7.64 -10.74
N LYS A 72 -4.98 -7.46 -10.13
CA LYS A 72 -6.15 -6.91 -10.82
C LYS A 72 -5.89 -5.46 -11.25
N LYS A 73 -5.41 -4.61 -10.34
CA LYS A 73 -5.09 -3.21 -10.66
C LYS A 73 -3.99 -3.08 -11.72
N ILE A 74 -2.92 -3.86 -11.65
CA ILE A 74 -1.85 -3.81 -12.64
C ILE A 74 -2.31 -4.35 -13.99
N TRP A 75 -3.17 -5.36 -14.03
CA TRP A 75 -3.82 -5.81 -15.26
C TRP A 75 -4.65 -4.70 -15.92
N ASP A 76 -5.44 -3.96 -15.13
CA ASP A 76 -6.28 -2.86 -15.62
C ASP A 76 -5.45 -1.68 -16.18
N TYR A 77 -4.23 -1.47 -15.67
CA TYR A 77 -3.35 -0.37 -16.09
C TYR A 77 -2.28 -0.77 -17.12
N VAL A 78 -1.78 -2.01 -17.09
CA VAL A 78 -0.68 -2.50 -17.93
C VAL A 78 -0.85 -4.00 -18.23
N PRO A 79 -1.72 -4.39 -19.18
CA PRO A 79 -2.15 -5.77 -19.40
C PRO A 79 -1.04 -6.78 -19.81
N HIS A 80 0.20 -6.33 -20.01
CA HIS A 80 1.32 -7.17 -20.46
C HIS A 80 2.40 -7.44 -19.40
N LEU A 81 2.32 -6.88 -18.19
CA LEU A 81 3.27 -7.18 -17.12
C LEU A 81 2.81 -8.38 -16.27
N ARG A 82 3.44 -9.55 -16.48
CA ARG A 82 3.38 -10.66 -15.52
C ARG A 82 4.34 -10.35 -14.36
N PHE A 83 3.84 -10.36 -13.13
CA PHE A 83 4.70 -10.27 -11.95
C PHE A 83 5.66 -11.46 -11.93
N PRO A 84 6.97 -11.24 -11.75
CA PRO A 84 7.88 -12.34 -11.46
C PRO A 84 7.41 -13.00 -10.16
N GLN A 85 7.30 -14.32 -10.20
CA GLN A 85 6.94 -15.15 -9.06
C GLN A 85 8.08 -15.03 -8.04
N TYR A 86 7.96 -14.11 -7.09
CA TYR A 86 8.85 -14.10 -5.93
C TYR A 86 8.45 -15.26 -5.04
N ALA A 87 9.15 -16.37 -5.24
CA ALA A 87 9.09 -17.60 -4.46
C ALA A 87 9.61 -17.35 -3.02
N SER A 88 8.89 -17.97 -2.08
CA SER A 88 9.21 -18.32 -0.68
C SER A 88 10.21 -17.45 0.07
#